data_AF-A0A3E1Q7C7-F1
#
_entry.id   AF-A0A3E1Q7C7-F1
#
_cell.length_a   1.000
_cell.length_b   1.000
_cell.length_c   1.000
_cell.angle_alpha   90.00
_cell.angle_beta   90.00
_cell.angle_gamma   90.00
#
_symmetry.space_group_name_H-M   'P 1'
#
loop_
_entity.id
_entity.type
_entity.pdbx_description
1 polymer ?
#
loop_
_entity_poly.entity_id
_entity_poly.type
_entity_poly.pdbx_seq_one_letter_code
_entity_poly.pdbx_strand_id
1 'polypeptide(L)'
;MREAAFAKQNKDKWLKFESVLRNNIQINPDELSALYVEVTDHLSYAQTFYPNSNTAQYLNNLSVLAHQKIYKTKRESRKRFITFYTKEFPLFFAQYHKQLLIAFITFALFAVVGAYSAATDSDFVRLILGNGYVNMTLENIENGDPMAVYKEMESTDMFLGITINNIRVALFAFSLGVFLSLGTLFIVMRNAVMLGSFQYFFYDQGLLWESARTIWIHGTIEISVIIIAACAGLVMGNSILFPGTYTRLQSFVRGAKDGLKILISTIPFFIIAGFLEGFVTRHTEMPDWLAILIIGGSLSLIIFYYVIYPIKLKRKNEQRLREL
;
A
#
# COMPACT_ATOMS: atom_id res chain seq x y z
N MET A 1 -40.86 30.16 -30.78
CA MET A 1 -42.01 29.52 -30.09
C MET A 1 -42.55 30.50 -29.04
N ARG A 2 -43.83 30.47 -28.66
CA ARG A 2 -44.32 31.26 -27.50
C ARG A 2 -44.02 30.51 -26.20
N GLU A 3 -43.72 31.21 -25.11
CA GLU A 3 -43.35 30.59 -23.82
C GLU A 3 -44.34 29.51 -23.38
N ALA A 4 -45.64 29.78 -23.47
CA ALA A 4 -46.68 28.82 -23.09
C ALA A 4 -46.66 27.51 -23.91
N ALA A 5 -46.30 27.59 -25.19
CA ALA A 5 -46.16 26.40 -26.05
C ALA A 5 -44.90 25.61 -25.70
N PHE A 6 -43.79 26.31 -25.42
CA PHE A 6 -42.54 25.71 -24.95
C PHE A 6 -42.71 24.99 -23.61
N ALA A 7 -43.39 25.63 -22.65
CA ALA A 7 -43.72 25.05 -21.37
C ALA A 7 -44.64 23.84 -21.52
N LYS A 8 -45.69 23.93 -22.34
CA LYS A 8 -46.62 22.81 -22.56
C LYS A 8 -45.93 21.59 -23.18
N GLN A 9 -45.00 21.79 -24.11
CA GLN A 9 -44.27 20.70 -24.78
C GLN A 9 -43.33 19.94 -23.83
N ASN A 10 -42.70 20.66 -22.90
CA ASN A 10 -41.62 20.10 -22.06
C ASN A 10 -42.04 19.80 -20.61
N LYS A 11 -43.28 20.17 -20.22
CA LYS A 11 -43.81 20.03 -18.86
C LYS A 11 -43.62 18.63 -18.27
N ASP A 12 -43.94 17.58 -19.03
CA ASP A 12 -43.91 16.21 -18.53
C ASP A 12 -42.47 15.78 -18.16
N LYS A 13 -41.49 16.22 -18.94
CA LYS A 13 -40.06 15.97 -18.67
C LYS A 13 -39.62 16.69 -17.40
N TRP A 14 -40.02 17.95 -17.23
CA TRP A 14 -39.66 18.73 -16.05
C TRP A 14 -40.29 18.16 -14.78
N LEU A 15 -41.57 17.76 -14.85
CA LEU A 15 -42.25 17.10 -13.73
C LEU A 15 -41.64 15.75 -13.38
N LYS A 16 -41.24 14.95 -14.39
CA LYS A 16 -40.52 13.69 -14.16
C LYS A 16 -39.21 13.97 -13.43
N PHE A 17 -38.42 14.93 -13.88
CA PHE A 17 -37.16 15.28 -13.24
C PHE A 17 -37.36 15.85 -11.82
N GLU A 18 -38.34 16.72 -11.62
CA GLU A 18 -38.69 17.25 -10.30
C GLU A 18 -39.11 16.14 -9.33
N SER A 19 -39.90 15.16 -9.80
CA SER A 19 -40.31 14.01 -8.99
C SER A 19 -39.12 13.16 -8.54
N VAL A 20 -38.12 12.96 -9.41
CA VAL A 20 -36.88 12.24 -9.10
C VAL A 20 -36.02 13.01 -8.09
N LEU A 21 -35.95 14.33 -8.23
CA LEU A 21 -35.19 15.19 -7.34
C LEU A 21 -35.84 15.29 -5.95
N ARG A 22 -37.16 15.49 -5.86
CA ARG A 22 -37.89 15.69 -4.60
C ARG A 22 -38.29 14.40 -3.89
N ASN A 23 -38.81 13.41 -4.61
CA ASN A 23 -39.37 12.18 -4.01
C ASN A 23 -38.33 11.06 -3.88
N ASN A 24 -37.08 11.33 -4.22
CA ASN A 24 -35.95 10.39 -4.07
C ASN A 24 -36.18 9.04 -4.78
N ILE A 25 -36.93 9.05 -5.88
CA ILE A 25 -37.17 7.89 -6.73
C ILE A 25 -35.82 7.45 -7.31
N GLN A 26 -35.45 6.18 -7.09
CA GLN A 26 -34.24 5.61 -7.69
C GLN A 26 -34.47 5.40 -9.18
N ILE A 27 -33.72 6.14 -10.00
CA ILE A 27 -33.61 5.91 -11.45
C ILE A 27 -32.16 5.56 -11.80
N ASN A 28 -31.95 5.02 -13.01
CA ASN A 28 -30.62 4.75 -13.52
C ASN A 28 -29.79 6.05 -13.56
N PRO A 29 -28.54 6.07 -13.05
CA PRO A 29 -27.63 7.22 -13.13
C PRO A 29 -27.48 7.83 -14.54
N ASP A 30 -27.52 7.00 -15.58
CA ASP A 30 -27.42 7.47 -16.97
C ASP A 30 -28.67 8.24 -17.39
N GLU A 31 -29.85 7.77 -16.96
CA GLU A 31 -31.14 8.43 -17.20
C GLU A 31 -31.25 9.75 -16.43
N LEU A 32 -30.74 9.79 -15.19
CA LEU A 32 -30.66 11.03 -14.40
C LEU A 32 -29.76 12.07 -15.06
N SER A 33 -28.62 11.62 -15.62
CA SER A 33 -27.66 12.49 -16.31
C SER A 33 -28.24 13.03 -17.61
N ALA A 34 -28.94 12.20 -18.39
CA ALA A 34 -29.64 12.63 -19.60
C ALA A 34 -30.72 13.68 -19.30
N LEU A 35 -31.54 13.46 -18.27
CA LEU A 35 -32.57 14.43 -17.84
C LEU A 35 -31.94 15.76 -17.39
N TYR A 36 -30.79 15.73 -16.72
CA TYR A 36 -30.07 16.93 -16.32
C TYR A 36 -29.55 17.75 -17.50
N VAL A 37 -28.97 17.08 -18.51
CA VAL A 37 -28.53 17.75 -19.75
C VAL A 37 -29.72 18.41 -20.45
N GLU A 38 -30.82 17.68 -20.64
CA GLU A 38 -32.02 18.24 -21.28
C GLU A 38 -32.59 19.45 -20.54
N VAL A 39 -32.65 19.41 -19.19
CA VAL A 39 -33.16 20.54 -18.39
C VAL A 39 -32.23 21.75 -18.46
N THR A 40 -30.91 21.52 -18.57
CA THR A 40 -29.92 22.58 -18.73
C THR A 40 -30.03 23.23 -20.11
N ASP A 41 -30.25 22.44 -21.16
CA ASP A 41 -30.49 22.95 -22.51
C ASP A 41 -31.78 23.79 -22.58
N HIS A 42 -32.85 23.31 -21.94
CA HIS A 42 -34.10 24.07 -21.82
C HIS A 42 -33.93 25.37 -21.03
N LEU A 43 -33.11 25.36 -19.98
CA LEU A 43 -32.79 26.56 -19.21
C LEU A 43 -32.04 27.58 -20.08
N SER A 44 -31.03 27.15 -20.82
CA SER A 44 -30.30 28.04 -21.74
C SER A 44 -31.24 28.65 -22.80
N TYR A 45 -32.13 27.85 -23.37
CA TYR A 45 -33.15 28.34 -24.30
C TYR A 45 -34.08 29.36 -23.64
N ALA A 46 -34.59 29.07 -22.44
CA ALA A 46 -35.49 29.97 -21.71
C ALA A 46 -34.80 31.28 -21.31
N GLN A 47 -33.51 31.25 -20.94
CA GLN A 47 -32.74 32.45 -20.64
C GLN A 47 -32.52 33.35 -21.88
N THR A 48 -32.34 32.75 -23.06
CA THR A 48 -32.16 33.50 -24.31
C THR A 48 -33.46 34.11 -24.82
N PHE A 49 -34.56 33.35 -24.85
CA PHE A 49 -35.80 33.76 -25.53
C PHE A 49 -36.88 34.29 -24.58
N TYR A 50 -36.85 33.94 -23.30
CA TYR A 50 -37.82 34.36 -22.28
C TYR A 50 -37.12 34.86 -21.01
N PRO A 51 -36.23 35.88 -21.13
CA PRO A 51 -35.51 36.41 -19.98
C PRO A 51 -36.50 36.92 -18.92
N ASN A 52 -36.20 36.66 -17.64
CA ASN A 52 -37.03 37.02 -16.47
C ASN A 52 -38.40 36.34 -16.39
N SER A 53 -38.68 35.31 -17.20
CA SER A 53 -39.91 34.53 -17.11
C SER A 53 -39.95 33.58 -15.90
N ASN A 54 -41.16 33.22 -15.46
CA ASN A 54 -41.37 32.20 -14.44
C ASN A 54 -40.82 30.83 -14.90
N THR A 55 -40.87 30.54 -16.20
CA THR A 55 -40.30 29.32 -16.77
C THR A 55 -38.78 29.27 -16.61
N ALA A 56 -38.08 30.37 -16.90
CA ALA A 56 -36.63 30.46 -16.71
C ALA A 56 -36.24 30.30 -15.23
N GLN A 57 -36.97 30.93 -14.31
CA GLN A 57 -36.74 30.79 -12.87
C GLN A 57 -36.99 29.36 -12.37
N TYR A 58 -38.06 28.71 -12.82
CA TYR A 58 -38.39 27.33 -12.47
C TYR A 58 -37.29 26.36 -12.91
N LEU A 59 -36.85 26.46 -14.18
CA LEU A 59 -35.78 25.62 -14.72
C LEU A 59 -34.44 25.86 -14.03
N ASN A 60 -34.14 27.11 -13.65
CA ASN A 60 -32.95 27.45 -12.90
C ASN A 60 -32.94 26.75 -11.53
N ASN A 61 -34.04 26.83 -10.79
CA ASN A 61 -34.17 26.17 -9.50
C ASN A 61 -34.04 24.65 -9.62
N LEU A 62 -34.63 24.06 -10.66
CA LEU A 62 -34.55 22.63 -10.93
C LEU A 62 -33.12 22.18 -11.23
N SER A 63 -32.36 22.96 -12.01
CA SER A 63 -30.95 22.71 -12.32
C SER A 63 -30.05 22.83 -11.08
N VAL A 64 -30.27 23.83 -10.21
CA VAL A 64 -29.53 23.97 -8.95
C VAL A 64 -29.75 22.78 -8.02
N LEU A 65 -31.00 22.34 -7.86
CA LEU A 65 -31.34 21.16 -7.06
C LEU A 65 -30.69 19.88 -7.62
N ALA A 66 -30.70 19.73 -8.95
CA ALA A 66 -30.03 18.61 -9.61
C ALA A 66 -28.52 18.64 -9.39
N HIS A 67 -27.88 19.81 -9.53
CA HIS A 67 -26.45 19.97 -9.34
C HIS A 67 -26.05 19.55 -7.92
N GLN A 68 -26.78 19.99 -6.90
CA GLN A 68 -26.52 19.60 -5.50
C GLN A 68 -26.70 18.09 -5.24
N LYS A 69 -27.61 17.43 -5.96
CA LYS A 69 -27.91 16.00 -5.76
C LYS A 69 -26.94 15.10 -6.54
N ILE A 70 -26.59 15.48 -7.77
CA ILE A 70 -25.67 14.74 -8.66
C ILE A 70 -24.23 14.91 -8.19
N TYR A 71 -23.83 16.14 -7.84
CA TYR A 71 -22.47 16.46 -7.43
C TYR A 71 -22.26 16.42 -5.91
N LYS A 72 -23.20 15.83 -5.16
CA LYS A 72 -22.95 15.50 -3.75
C LYS A 72 -21.74 14.57 -3.70
N THR A 73 -20.62 15.07 -3.19
CA THR A 73 -19.35 14.36 -3.05
C THR A 73 -19.62 12.93 -2.60
N LYS A 74 -19.34 11.94 -3.47
CA LYS A 74 -19.49 10.52 -3.16
C LYS A 74 -18.89 10.29 -1.77
N ARG A 75 -19.73 9.92 -0.79
CA ARG A 75 -19.21 9.36 0.46
C ARG A 75 -18.44 8.12 0.05
N GLU A 76 -17.11 8.20 0.04
CA GLU A 76 -16.24 7.05 -0.15
C GLU A 76 -16.61 6.01 0.91
N SER A 77 -17.35 4.99 0.48
CA SER A 77 -17.89 4.01 1.42
C SER A 77 -16.73 3.24 2.06
N ARG A 78 -16.92 2.71 3.28
CA ARG A 78 -15.98 1.76 3.92
C ARG A 78 -15.56 0.62 2.97
N LYS A 79 -16.37 0.31 1.95
CA LYS A 79 -16.05 -0.67 0.90
C LYS A 79 -14.89 -0.23 -0.01
N ARG A 80 -14.54 1.06 -0.10
CA ARG A 80 -13.42 1.56 -0.93
C ARG A 80 -12.08 1.02 -0.42
N PHE A 81 -11.85 1.07 0.89
CA PHE A 81 -10.66 0.51 1.51
C PHE A 81 -10.56 -1.00 1.22
N ILE A 82 -11.62 -1.76 1.49
CA ILE A 82 -11.64 -3.21 1.24
C ILE A 82 -11.41 -3.51 -0.26
N THR A 83 -12.07 -2.76 -1.15
CA THR A 83 -11.95 -2.96 -2.61
C THR A 83 -10.54 -2.65 -3.10
N PHE A 84 -9.87 -1.63 -2.53
CA PHE A 84 -8.49 -1.32 -2.83
C PHE A 84 -7.57 -2.51 -2.52
N TYR A 85 -7.59 -3.03 -1.28
CA TYR A 85 -6.70 -4.13 -0.89
C TYR A 85 -7.07 -5.48 -1.53
N THR A 86 -8.35 -5.75 -1.77
CA THR A 86 -8.78 -7.07 -2.27
C THR A 86 -8.81 -7.18 -3.79
N LYS A 87 -8.96 -6.08 -4.54
CA LYS A 87 -9.13 -6.13 -6.00
C LYS A 87 -8.21 -5.18 -6.74
N GLU A 88 -8.23 -3.89 -6.41
CA GLU A 88 -7.54 -2.87 -7.21
C GLU A 88 -6.02 -3.00 -7.09
N PHE A 89 -5.50 -3.05 -5.86
CA PHE A 89 -4.07 -3.12 -5.61
C PHE A 89 -3.45 -4.43 -6.13
N PRO A 90 -3.99 -5.64 -5.84
CA PRO A 90 -3.39 -6.87 -6.35
C PRO A 90 -3.35 -6.94 -7.88
N LEU A 91 -4.41 -6.50 -8.56
CA LEU A 91 -4.42 -6.44 -10.02
C LEU A 91 -3.37 -5.44 -10.55
N PHE A 92 -3.30 -4.26 -9.93
CA PHE A 92 -2.31 -3.23 -10.23
C PHE A 92 -0.87 -3.70 -10.01
N PHE A 93 -0.62 -4.43 -8.93
CA PHE A 93 0.72 -4.81 -8.51
C PHE A 93 1.37 -5.88 -9.41
N ALA A 94 0.56 -6.67 -10.12
CA ALA A 94 1.03 -7.72 -11.02
C ALA A 94 2.00 -7.21 -12.11
N GLN A 95 1.98 -5.92 -12.45
CA GLN A 95 2.90 -5.33 -13.43
C GLN A 95 4.29 -5.01 -12.87
N TYR A 96 4.48 -5.02 -11.54
CA TYR A 96 5.72 -4.63 -10.87
C TYR A 96 6.49 -5.80 -10.26
N HIS A 97 6.14 -7.04 -10.58
CA HIS A 97 6.86 -8.22 -10.09
C HIS A 97 8.33 -8.25 -10.49
N LYS A 98 8.70 -7.63 -11.61
CA LYS A 98 10.11 -7.49 -12.00
C LYS A 98 10.88 -6.64 -10.99
N GLN A 99 10.33 -5.49 -10.58
CA GLN A 99 10.93 -4.60 -9.59
C GLN A 99 10.96 -5.26 -8.21
N LEU A 100 9.91 -6.02 -7.85
CA LEU A 100 9.90 -6.81 -6.62
C LEU A 100 11.02 -7.85 -6.63
N LEU A 101 11.20 -8.58 -7.73
CA LEU A 101 12.27 -9.57 -7.87
C LEU A 101 13.65 -8.93 -7.77
N ILE A 102 13.87 -7.78 -8.40
CA ILE A 102 15.14 -7.03 -8.30
C ILE A 102 15.41 -6.63 -6.85
N ALA A 103 14.40 -6.08 -6.15
CA ALA A 103 14.53 -5.71 -4.74
C ALA A 103 14.86 -6.94 -3.87
N PHE A 104 14.18 -8.07 -4.11
CA PHE A 104 14.40 -9.32 -3.40
C PHE A 104 15.82 -9.87 -3.62
N ILE A 105 16.27 -9.98 -4.88
CA ILE A 105 17.61 -10.45 -5.21
C ILE A 105 18.68 -9.54 -4.61
N THR A 106 18.48 -8.22 -4.69
CA THR A 106 19.40 -7.25 -4.08
C THR A 106 19.50 -7.47 -2.57
N PHE A 107 18.36 -7.61 -1.89
CA PHE A 107 18.32 -7.88 -0.46
C PHE A 107 19.02 -9.20 -0.12
N ALA A 108 18.69 -10.29 -0.82
CA ALA A 108 19.28 -11.60 -0.60
C ALA A 108 20.81 -11.59 -0.82
N LEU A 109 21.28 -10.94 -1.88
CA LEU A 109 22.70 -10.79 -2.17
C LEU A 109 23.43 -10.10 -1.02
N PHE A 110 22.94 -8.94 -0.57
CA PHE A 110 23.60 -8.19 0.50
C PHE A 110 23.47 -8.85 1.87
N ALA A 111 22.44 -9.67 2.10
CA ALA A 111 22.35 -10.49 3.30
C ALA A 111 23.44 -11.57 3.32
N VAL A 112 23.69 -12.23 2.18
CA VAL A 112 24.81 -13.16 2.03
C VAL A 112 26.15 -12.45 2.22
N VAL A 113 26.32 -11.26 1.62
CA VAL A 113 27.54 -10.44 1.83
C VAL A 113 27.72 -10.10 3.31
N GLY A 114 26.67 -9.69 4.02
CA GLY A 114 26.74 -9.38 5.45
C GLY A 114 27.13 -10.58 6.31
N ALA A 115 26.56 -11.76 6.03
CA ALA A 115 26.91 -12.99 6.71
C ALA A 115 28.34 -13.45 6.40
N TYR A 116 28.75 -13.39 5.13
CA TYR A 116 30.10 -13.74 4.71
C TYR A 116 31.15 -12.81 5.34
N SER A 117 30.93 -11.50 5.31
CA SER A 117 31.84 -10.53 5.93
C SER A 117 31.97 -10.75 7.44
N ALA A 118 30.86 -11.07 8.12
CA ALA A 118 30.86 -11.42 9.54
C ALA A 118 31.63 -12.73 9.84
N ALA A 119 31.66 -13.66 8.88
CA ALA A 119 32.43 -14.90 8.99
C ALA A 119 33.93 -14.71 8.83
N THR A 120 34.34 -13.73 8.02
CA THR A 120 35.75 -13.51 7.70
C THR A 120 36.45 -12.50 8.61
N ASP A 121 35.68 -11.61 9.25
CA ASP A 121 36.20 -10.54 10.08
C ASP A 121 35.37 -10.42 11.37
N SER A 122 36.00 -10.74 12.50
CA SER A 122 35.38 -10.70 13.83
C SER A 122 34.95 -9.29 14.26
N ASP A 123 35.61 -8.25 13.75
CA ASP A 123 35.25 -6.86 14.06
C ASP A 123 34.06 -6.38 13.22
N PHE A 124 33.74 -7.05 12.11
CA PHE A 124 32.65 -6.66 11.22
C PHE A 124 31.29 -6.69 11.91
N VAL A 125 31.03 -7.68 12.76
CA VAL A 125 29.78 -7.76 13.54
C VAL A 125 29.62 -6.53 14.43
N ARG A 126 30.70 -6.10 15.10
CA ARG A 126 30.71 -4.92 15.97
C ARG A 126 30.58 -3.62 15.19
N LEU A 127 31.13 -3.55 13.98
CA LEU A 127 30.96 -2.40 13.08
C LEU A 127 29.50 -2.21 12.65
N ILE A 128 28.80 -3.32 12.35
CA ILE A 128 27.45 -3.30 11.81
C ILE A 128 26.37 -3.20 12.91
N LEU A 129 26.49 -4.00 13.97
CA LEU A 129 25.50 -4.07 15.06
C LEU A 129 25.82 -3.09 16.21
N GLY A 130 27.07 -2.64 16.31
CA GLY A 130 27.54 -1.77 17.39
C GLY A 130 28.02 -2.55 18.62
N ASN A 131 29.05 -2.01 19.29
CA ASN A 131 29.64 -2.63 20.48
C ASN A 131 28.63 -2.84 21.62
N GLY A 132 27.70 -1.90 21.81
CA GLY A 132 26.68 -2.00 22.86
C GLY A 132 25.77 -3.20 22.67
N TYR A 133 25.25 -3.40 21.45
CA TYR A 133 24.37 -4.54 21.15
C TYR A 133 25.09 -5.88 21.30
N VAL A 134 26.32 -5.98 20.77
CA VAL A 134 27.12 -7.21 20.85
C VAL A 134 27.45 -7.56 22.29
N ASN A 135 27.94 -6.60 23.09
CA ASN A 135 28.30 -6.86 24.48
C ASN A 135 27.08 -7.27 25.33
N MET A 136 25.96 -6.56 25.20
CA MET A 136 24.70 -6.93 25.86
C MET A 136 24.25 -8.33 25.46
N THR A 137 24.36 -8.70 24.19
CA THR A 137 23.94 -10.03 23.72
C THR A 137 24.86 -11.13 24.27
N LEU A 138 26.18 -10.89 24.33
CA LEU A 138 27.12 -11.84 24.94
C LEU A 138 26.85 -12.01 26.45
N GLU A 139 26.58 -10.91 27.17
CA GLU A 139 26.20 -10.96 28.59
C GLU A 139 24.90 -11.74 28.81
N ASN A 140 23.90 -11.53 27.95
CA ASN A 140 22.65 -12.29 27.95
C ASN A 140 22.87 -13.79 27.71
N ILE A 141 23.79 -14.15 26.79
CA ILE A 141 24.18 -15.54 26.53
C ILE A 141 24.85 -16.16 27.76
N GLU A 142 25.77 -15.43 28.41
CA GLU A 142 26.44 -15.88 29.64
C GLU A 142 25.43 -16.07 30.79
N ASN A 143 24.41 -15.23 30.87
CA ASN A 143 23.32 -15.32 31.85
C ASN A 143 22.26 -16.40 31.50
N GLY A 144 22.42 -17.11 30.38
CA GLY A 144 21.53 -18.20 29.97
C GLY A 144 20.21 -17.76 29.34
N ASP A 145 20.07 -16.49 28.94
CA ASP A 145 18.89 -15.96 28.22
C ASP A 145 19.31 -15.11 27.02
N PRO A 146 19.78 -15.72 25.91
CA PRO A 146 20.29 -15.02 24.74
C PRO A 146 19.34 -13.99 24.11
N MET A 147 18.04 -14.13 24.37
CA MET A 147 16.97 -13.32 23.79
C MET A 147 16.36 -12.33 24.81
N ALA A 148 17.01 -12.09 25.96
CA ALA A 148 16.51 -11.21 27.02
C ALA A 148 16.18 -9.78 26.53
N VAL A 149 16.91 -9.28 25.54
CA VAL A 149 16.64 -7.97 24.90
C VAL A 149 15.20 -7.82 24.39
N TYR A 150 14.55 -8.93 24.02
CA TYR A 150 13.17 -8.95 23.54
C TYR A 150 12.13 -9.09 24.66
N LYS A 151 12.56 -9.24 25.93
CA LYS A 151 11.68 -9.43 27.10
C LYS A 151 11.57 -8.18 27.99
N GLU A 152 12.63 -7.39 28.08
CA GLU A 152 12.77 -6.34 29.10
C GLU A 152 11.92 -5.08 28.85
N MET A 153 11.51 -4.79 27.61
CA MET A 153 10.74 -3.59 27.28
C MET A 153 9.22 -3.85 27.33
N GLU A 154 8.46 -2.87 27.86
CA GLU A 154 7.00 -2.93 27.88
C GLU A 154 6.41 -3.17 26.48
N SER A 155 5.41 -4.06 26.40
CA SER A 155 4.83 -4.56 25.12
C SER A 155 4.29 -3.48 24.22
N THR A 156 3.60 -2.51 24.79
CA THR A 156 2.98 -1.40 24.04
C THR A 156 4.03 -0.45 23.48
N ASP A 157 5.08 -0.16 24.26
CA ASP A 157 6.16 0.75 23.85
C ASP A 157 7.06 0.11 22.80
N MET A 158 7.38 -1.18 22.96
CA MET A 158 8.09 -1.98 21.96
C MET A 158 7.30 -2.04 20.64
N PHE A 159 6.00 -2.38 20.72
CA PHE A 159 5.09 -2.41 19.57
C PHE A 159 5.10 -1.08 18.80
N LEU A 160 4.88 0.05 19.49
CA LEU A 160 4.79 1.36 18.86
C LEU A 160 6.15 1.82 18.30
N GLY A 161 7.21 1.69 19.09
CA GLY A 161 8.56 2.13 18.71
C GLY A 161 9.07 1.43 17.46
N ILE A 162 8.91 0.11 17.39
CA ILE A 162 9.46 -0.68 16.29
C ILE A 162 8.58 -0.58 15.05
N THR A 163 7.25 -0.55 15.20
CA THR A 163 6.33 -0.22 14.10
C THR A 163 6.68 1.12 13.45
N ILE A 164 6.89 2.17 14.24
CA ILE A 164 7.26 3.50 13.73
C ILE A 164 8.62 3.46 13.04
N ASN A 165 9.60 2.76 13.61
CA ASN A 165 10.93 2.63 13.01
C ASN A 165 10.86 1.91 11.65
N ASN A 166 10.12 0.82 11.55
CA ASN A 166 9.96 0.06 10.32
C ASN A 166 9.22 0.85 9.23
N ILE A 167 8.17 1.59 9.61
CA ILE A 167 7.50 2.54 8.72
C ILE A 167 8.48 3.61 8.22
N ARG A 168 9.32 4.15 9.12
CA ARG A 168 10.34 5.14 8.77
C ARG A 168 11.35 4.58 7.77
N VAL A 169 11.85 3.37 8.00
CA VAL A 169 12.78 2.69 7.07
C VAL A 169 12.15 2.50 5.69
N ALA A 170 10.89 2.07 5.61
CA ALA A 170 10.19 1.94 4.34
C ALA A 170 9.93 3.28 3.65
N LEU A 171 9.57 4.32 4.40
CA LEU A 171 9.44 5.68 3.87
C LEU A 171 10.77 6.18 3.30
N PHE A 172 11.89 5.92 3.97
CA PHE A 172 13.21 6.26 3.44
C PHE A 172 13.57 5.45 2.20
N ALA A 173 13.35 4.13 2.23
CA ALA A 173 13.58 3.26 1.07
C ALA A 173 12.79 3.74 -0.15
N PHE A 174 11.52 4.12 0.04
CA PHE A 174 10.70 4.71 -0.99
C PHE A 174 11.23 6.08 -1.44
N SER A 175 11.37 7.03 -0.52
CA SER A 175 11.68 8.44 -0.82
C SER A 175 13.04 8.60 -1.50
N LEU A 176 14.04 7.84 -1.07
CA LEU A 176 15.36 7.85 -1.68
C LEU A 176 15.38 7.21 -3.08
N GLY A 177 14.28 6.63 -3.53
CA GLY A 177 14.09 6.21 -4.92
C GLY A 177 14.15 7.37 -5.91
N VAL A 178 13.89 8.61 -5.47
CA VAL A 178 14.02 9.83 -6.31
C VAL A 178 15.44 9.96 -6.88
N PHE A 179 16.45 9.46 -6.17
CA PHE A 179 17.84 9.41 -6.63
C PHE A 179 18.09 8.23 -7.58
N LEU A 180 17.27 8.13 -8.63
CA LEU A 180 17.39 7.12 -9.69
C LEU A 180 17.47 5.68 -9.14
N SER A 181 16.68 5.38 -8.11
CA SER A 181 16.67 4.09 -7.41
C SER A 181 17.93 3.73 -6.60
N LEU A 182 19.05 4.44 -6.76
CA LEU A 182 20.30 4.16 -6.02
C LEU A 182 20.13 4.32 -4.51
N GLY A 183 19.42 5.37 -4.09
CA GLY A 183 19.16 5.60 -2.67
C GLY A 183 18.28 4.50 -2.05
N THR A 184 17.31 3.96 -2.79
CA THR A 184 16.54 2.78 -2.36
C THR A 184 17.44 1.56 -2.18
N LEU A 185 18.30 1.28 -3.16
CA LEU A 185 19.22 0.14 -3.10
C LEU A 185 20.20 0.25 -1.93
N PHE A 186 20.65 1.45 -1.60
CA PHE A 186 21.49 1.70 -0.42
C PHE A 186 20.78 1.34 0.90
N ILE A 187 19.50 1.73 1.05
CA ILE A 187 18.72 1.37 2.25
C ILE A 187 18.52 -0.15 2.33
N VAL A 188 18.21 -0.80 1.21
CA VAL A 188 18.10 -2.28 1.13
C VAL A 188 19.41 -2.94 1.53
N MET A 189 20.53 -2.50 0.95
CA MET A 189 21.86 -3.01 1.25
C MET A 189 22.16 -2.92 2.75
N ARG A 190 21.95 -1.76 3.38
CA ARG A 190 22.25 -1.57 4.81
C ARG A 190 21.43 -2.52 5.70
N ASN A 191 20.14 -2.67 5.43
CA ASN A 191 19.28 -3.57 6.21
C ASN A 191 19.62 -5.04 5.96
N ALA A 192 19.95 -5.40 4.72
CA ALA A 192 20.33 -6.74 4.34
C ALA A 192 21.67 -7.16 4.98
N VAL A 193 22.69 -6.31 4.89
CA VAL A 193 24.00 -6.56 5.54
C VAL A 193 23.81 -6.72 7.05
N MET A 194 23.03 -5.83 7.67
CA MET A 194 22.71 -5.92 9.10
C MET A 194 22.06 -7.26 9.47
N LEU A 195 21.05 -7.71 8.71
CA LEU A 195 20.41 -9.00 8.94
C LEU A 195 21.38 -10.17 8.74
N GLY A 196 22.22 -10.11 7.71
CA GLY A 196 23.23 -11.14 7.43
C GLY A 196 24.24 -11.29 8.57
N SER A 197 24.83 -10.17 9.00
CA SER A 197 25.76 -10.12 10.13
C SER A 197 25.11 -10.62 11.42
N PHE A 198 23.86 -10.23 11.64
CA PHE A 198 23.08 -10.65 12.79
C PHE A 198 22.87 -12.17 12.84
N GLN A 199 22.40 -12.77 11.73
CA GLN A 199 22.17 -14.22 11.68
C GLN A 199 23.48 -15.00 11.81
N TYR A 200 24.56 -14.50 11.22
CA TYR A 200 25.87 -15.12 11.36
C TYR A 200 26.40 -15.04 12.81
N PHE A 201 26.22 -13.90 13.49
CA PHE A 201 26.64 -13.75 14.88
C PHE A 201 26.00 -14.81 15.79
N PHE A 202 24.70 -15.05 15.67
CA PHE A 202 24.05 -16.12 16.44
C PHE A 202 24.43 -17.53 15.98
N TYR A 203 24.79 -17.71 14.71
CA TYR A 203 25.39 -18.97 14.23
C TYR A 203 26.74 -19.25 14.89
N ASP A 204 27.61 -18.26 14.97
CA ASP A 204 28.93 -18.36 15.59
C ASP A 204 28.83 -18.70 17.09
N GLN A 205 27.80 -18.18 17.76
CA GLN A 205 27.51 -18.49 19.18
C GLN A 205 26.76 -19.82 19.37
N GLY A 206 26.49 -20.60 18.33
CA GLY A 206 25.75 -21.87 18.42
C GLY A 206 24.24 -21.74 18.67
N LEU A 207 23.69 -20.54 18.48
CA LEU A 207 22.32 -20.14 18.84
C LEU A 207 21.46 -19.78 17.62
N LEU A 208 21.86 -20.18 16.41
CA LEU A 208 21.15 -19.83 15.17
C LEU A 208 19.68 -20.26 15.21
N TRP A 209 19.40 -21.46 15.70
CA TRP A 209 18.02 -21.96 15.75
C TRP A 209 17.15 -21.14 16.69
N GLU A 210 17.64 -20.84 17.90
CA GLU A 210 16.94 -20.06 18.92
C GLU A 210 16.70 -18.61 18.48
N SER A 211 17.70 -18.00 17.85
CA SER A 211 17.58 -16.67 17.23
C SER A 211 16.57 -16.69 16.10
N ALA A 212 16.67 -17.65 15.18
CA ALA A 212 15.81 -17.74 14.01
C ALA A 212 14.33 -17.90 14.40
N ARG A 213 14.01 -18.84 15.31
CA ARG A 213 12.62 -19.09 15.72
C ARG A 213 11.99 -17.92 16.46
N THR A 214 12.79 -17.12 17.16
CA THR A 214 12.32 -15.94 17.91
C THR A 214 12.08 -14.77 16.96
N ILE A 215 13.06 -14.49 16.09
CA ILE A 215 13.09 -13.26 15.31
C ILE A 215 12.25 -13.36 14.05
N TRP A 216 12.23 -14.52 13.38
CA TRP A 216 11.45 -14.67 12.16
C TRP A 216 9.94 -14.63 12.40
N ILE A 217 9.45 -14.72 13.65
CA ILE A 217 8.03 -14.53 14.00
C ILE A 217 7.51 -13.19 13.44
N HIS A 218 8.19 -12.09 13.77
CA HIS A 218 7.86 -10.76 13.25
C HIS A 218 8.71 -10.44 12.01
N GLY A 219 10.00 -10.80 12.02
CA GLY A 219 10.98 -10.50 10.98
C GLY A 219 10.58 -11.00 9.59
N THR A 220 9.82 -12.09 9.48
CA THR A 220 9.29 -12.55 8.19
C THR A 220 8.46 -11.47 7.49
N ILE A 221 7.59 -10.78 8.24
CA ILE A 221 6.75 -9.72 7.68
C ILE A 221 7.57 -8.46 7.47
N GLU A 222 8.42 -8.08 8.42
CA GLU A 222 9.21 -6.85 8.35
C GLU A 222 10.17 -6.83 7.17
N ILE A 223 10.97 -7.88 7.02
CA ILE A 223 11.92 -8.00 5.91
C ILE A 223 11.17 -8.01 4.57
N SER A 224 10.05 -8.74 4.50
CA SER A 224 9.19 -8.74 3.31
C SER A 224 8.70 -7.33 2.97
N VAL A 225 8.23 -6.59 3.97
CA VAL A 225 7.71 -5.24 3.79
C VAL A 225 8.82 -4.26 3.40
N ILE A 226 10.03 -4.37 3.95
CA ILE A 226 11.19 -3.56 3.52
C ILE A 226 11.48 -3.81 2.03
N ILE A 227 11.46 -5.07 1.59
CA ILE A 227 11.66 -5.43 0.17
C ILE A 227 10.54 -4.86 -0.71
N ILE A 228 9.29 -4.87 -0.26
CA ILE A 228 8.16 -4.29 -0.99
C ILE A 228 8.24 -2.76 -1.03
N ALA A 229 8.66 -2.11 0.06
CA ALA A 229 8.90 -0.67 0.09
C ALA A 229 10.07 -0.28 -0.83
N ALA A 230 11.09 -1.13 -0.92
CA ALA A 230 12.15 -0.97 -1.91
C ALA A 230 11.62 -1.12 -3.33
N CYS A 231 10.74 -2.10 -3.60
CA CYS A 231 10.04 -2.18 -4.89
C CYS A 231 9.32 -0.86 -5.22
N ALA A 232 8.65 -0.23 -4.24
CA ALA A 232 8.03 1.09 -4.44
C ALA A 232 9.04 2.17 -4.84
N GLY A 233 10.19 2.24 -4.17
CA GLY A 233 11.28 3.17 -4.49
C GLY A 233 11.90 2.89 -5.87
N LEU A 234 12.06 1.62 -6.24
CA LEU A 234 12.49 1.20 -7.58
C LEU A 234 11.49 1.60 -8.67
N VAL A 235 10.18 1.48 -8.41
CA VAL A 235 9.14 1.89 -9.36
C VAL A 235 9.20 3.40 -9.60
N MET A 236 9.36 4.20 -8.54
CA MET A 236 9.50 5.65 -8.67
C MET A 236 10.80 6.04 -9.37
N GLY A 237 11.96 5.53 -8.94
CA GLY A 237 13.24 5.90 -9.54
C GLY A 237 13.38 5.47 -11.00
N ASN A 238 12.93 4.25 -11.34
CA ASN A 238 12.97 3.77 -12.72
C ASN A 238 12.08 4.60 -13.66
N SER A 239 11.02 5.22 -13.16
CA SER A 239 10.16 6.07 -13.99
C SER A 239 10.87 7.33 -14.50
N ILE A 240 11.93 7.79 -13.81
CA ILE A 240 12.79 8.90 -14.27
C ILE A 240 13.75 8.43 -15.37
N LEU A 241 14.28 7.22 -15.21
CA LEU A 241 15.25 6.60 -16.14
C LEU A 241 14.61 6.13 -17.43
N PHE A 242 13.41 5.55 -17.34
CA PHE A 242 12.71 4.90 -18.44
C PHE A 242 11.30 5.49 -18.62
N PRO A 243 11.17 6.71 -19.17
CA PRO A 243 9.90 7.41 -19.25
C PRO A 243 8.94 6.88 -20.34
N GLY A 244 9.42 6.00 -21.22
CA GLY A 244 8.63 5.50 -22.35
C GLY A 244 8.21 6.65 -23.28
N THR A 245 6.91 6.76 -23.52
CA THR A 245 6.31 7.81 -24.37
C THR A 245 5.96 9.10 -23.62
N TYR A 246 6.17 9.15 -22.30
CA TYR A 246 5.85 10.34 -21.50
C TYR A 246 7.06 11.25 -21.37
N THR A 247 6.82 12.52 -20.99
CA THR A 247 7.92 13.37 -20.52
C THR A 247 8.47 12.81 -19.19
N ARG A 248 9.75 13.08 -18.88
CA ARG A 248 10.38 12.60 -17.63
C ARG A 248 9.59 13.00 -16.39
N LEU A 249 9.07 14.23 -16.35
CA LEU A 249 8.26 14.73 -15.24
C LEU A 249 6.92 13.98 -15.13
N GLN A 250 6.22 13.78 -16.24
CA GLN A 250 4.95 13.04 -16.24
C GLN A 250 5.15 11.58 -15.83
N SER A 251 6.19 10.94 -16.36
CA SER A 251 6.57 9.58 -15.97
C SER A 251 6.90 9.50 -14.49
N PHE A 252 7.69 10.45 -13.97
CA PHE A 252 8.01 10.55 -12.56
C PHE A 252 6.77 10.68 -11.68
N VAL A 253 5.85 11.60 -12.01
CA VAL A 253 4.60 11.77 -11.24
C VAL A 253 3.78 10.48 -11.24
N ARG A 254 3.74 9.75 -12.36
CA ARG A 254 3.06 8.46 -12.44
C ARG A 254 3.76 7.40 -11.59
N GLY A 255 5.08 7.25 -11.71
CA GLY A 255 5.88 6.32 -10.92
C GLY A 255 5.83 6.61 -9.43
N ALA A 256 5.80 7.88 -9.02
CA ALA A 256 5.62 8.28 -7.63
C ALA A 256 4.23 7.90 -7.09
N LYS A 257 3.16 8.13 -7.87
CA LYS A 257 1.80 7.69 -7.50
C LYS A 257 1.70 6.17 -7.39
N ASP A 258 2.33 5.46 -8.32
CA ASP A 258 2.31 4.00 -8.35
C ASP A 258 3.14 3.41 -7.22
N GLY A 259 4.33 3.95 -6.94
CA GLY A 259 5.12 3.61 -5.77
C GLY A 259 4.40 3.92 -4.44
N LEU A 260 3.69 5.04 -4.35
CA LEU A 260 2.89 5.37 -3.16
C LEU A 260 1.78 4.35 -2.90
N LYS A 261 1.11 3.84 -3.94
CA LYS A 261 0.12 2.75 -3.77
C LYS A 261 0.76 1.47 -3.22
N ILE A 262 1.97 1.14 -3.68
CA ILE A 262 2.75 -0.01 -3.16
C ILE A 262 3.10 0.22 -1.70
N LEU A 263 3.58 1.41 -1.35
CA LEU A 263 3.91 1.73 0.04
C LEU A 263 2.68 1.68 0.96
N ILE A 264 1.53 2.22 0.52
CA ILE A 264 0.28 2.16 1.29
C ILE A 264 -0.14 0.71 1.55
N SER A 265 0.10 -0.19 0.58
CA SER A 265 -0.26 -1.61 0.72
C SER A 265 0.47 -2.31 1.87
N THR A 266 1.61 -1.78 2.32
CA THR A 266 2.39 -2.39 3.41
C THR A 266 1.94 -1.99 4.81
N ILE A 267 1.10 -0.95 4.94
CA ILE A 267 0.67 -0.42 6.25
C ILE A 267 0.02 -1.51 7.14
N PRO A 268 -0.94 -2.33 6.66
CA PRO A 268 -1.52 -3.39 7.49
C PRO A 268 -0.47 -4.41 7.97
N PHE A 269 0.54 -4.68 7.14
CA PHE A 269 1.60 -5.63 7.47
C PHE A 269 2.56 -5.10 8.53
N PHE A 270 2.84 -3.79 8.56
CA PHE A 270 3.59 -3.18 9.67
C PHE A 270 2.87 -3.34 11.01
N ILE A 271 1.55 -3.16 11.02
CA ILE A 271 0.73 -3.32 12.23
C ILE A 271 0.78 -4.78 12.70
N ILE A 272 0.68 -5.74 11.78
CA ILE A 272 0.78 -7.17 12.11
C ILE A 272 2.18 -7.51 12.63
N ALA A 273 3.24 -7.03 11.96
CA ALA A 273 4.63 -7.25 12.37
C ALA A 273 4.89 -6.72 13.78
N GLY A 274 4.58 -5.45 14.03
CA GLY A 274 4.73 -4.86 15.35
C GLY A 274 3.93 -5.63 16.40
N PHE A 275 2.72 -6.11 16.07
CA PHE A 275 1.89 -6.89 17.00
C PHE A 275 2.56 -8.21 17.36
N LEU A 276 3.08 -8.93 16.36
CA LEU A 276 3.84 -10.16 16.58
C LEU A 276 5.10 -9.91 17.40
N GLU A 277 5.75 -8.77 17.24
CA GLU A 277 6.93 -8.41 18.03
C GLU A 277 6.58 -8.07 19.47
N GLY A 278 5.71 -7.06 19.65
CA GLY A 278 5.35 -6.53 20.96
C GLY A 278 4.62 -7.55 21.85
N PHE A 279 3.87 -8.49 21.29
CA PHE A 279 3.06 -9.43 22.07
C PHE A 279 3.48 -10.90 21.96
N VAL A 280 4.03 -11.34 20.82
CA VAL A 280 4.30 -12.77 20.58
C VAL A 280 5.77 -13.12 20.76
N THR A 281 6.69 -12.27 20.28
CA THR A 281 8.14 -12.55 20.24
C THR A 281 8.78 -12.64 21.63
N ARG A 282 8.23 -11.92 22.61
CA ARG A 282 8.65 -12.01 24.02
C ARG A 282 8.44 -13.38 24.66
N HIS A 283 7.55 -14.21 24.10
CA HIS A 283 7.30 -15.57 24.58
C HIS A 283 8.32 -16.54 23.97
N THR A 284 9.58 -16.41 24.38
CA THR A 284 10.69 -17.23 23.86
C THR A 284 10.56 -18.71 24.24
N GLU A 285 9.78 -19.05 25.28
CA GLU A 285 9.47 -20.42 25.71
C GLU A 285 8.40 -21.11 24.86
N MET A 286 7.89 -20.45 23.82
CA MET A 286 6.89 -21.03 22.93
C MET A 286 7.36 -22.38 22.34
N PRO A 287 6.48 -23.35 22.06
CA PRO A 287 6.88 -24.58 21.37
C PRO A 287 7.34 -24.33 19.92
N ASP A 288 8.30 -25.13 19.42
CA ASP A 288 8.86 -24.99 18.06
C ASP A 288 7.78 -25.02 16.97
N TRP A 289 6.82 -25.95 17.08
CA TRP A 289 5.76 -26.12 16.10
C TRP A 289 4.90 -24.86 15.95
N LEU A 290 4.68 -24.11 17.03
CA LEU A 290 3.87 -22.90 17.01
C LEU A 290 4.63 -21.74 16.37
N ALA A 291 5.93 -21.59 16.69
CA ALA A 291 6.80 -20.62 16.05
C ALA A 291 6.88 -20.86 14.53
N ILE A 292 7.11 -22.12 14.12
CA ILE A 292 7.16 -22.51 12.70
C ILE A 292 5.83 -22.24 12.00
N LEU A 293 4.69 -22.51 12.66
CA LEU A 293 3.36 -22.21 12.11
C LEU A 293 3.17 -20.71 11.86
N ILE A 294 3.58 -19.86 12.81
CA ILE A 294 3.47 -18.40 12.67
C ILE A 294 4.39 -17.90 11.56
N ILE A 295 5.65 -18.34 11.54
CA ILE A 295 6.63 -17.98 10.50
C ILE A 295 6.12 -18.42 9.12
N GLY A 296 5.75 -19.69 8.97
CA GLY A 296 5.24 -20.25 7.72
C GLY A 296 3.92 -19.63 7.27
N GLY A 297 3.03 -19.32 8.20
CA GLY A 297 1.77 -18.62 7.94
C GLY A 297 2.00 -17.19 7.44
N SER A 298 2.88 -16.43 8.10
CA SER A 298 3.29 -15.08 7.71
C SER A 298 3.95 -15.07 6.32
N LEU A 299 4.87 -15.99 6.06
CA LEU A 299 5.53 -16.12 4.77
C LEU A 299 4.52 -16.47 3.66
N SER A 300 3.65 -17.43 3.92
CA SER A 300 2.59 -17.84 3.00
C SER A 300 1.64 -16.70 2.69
N LEU A 301 1.27 -15.90 3.69
CA LEU A 301 0.42 -14.71 3.53
C LEU A 301 1.06 -13.68 2.60
N ILE A 302 2.34 -13.36 2.81
CA ILE A 302 3.08 -12.40 1.97
C ILE A 302 3.20 -12.91 0.53
N ILE A 303 3.66 -14.15 0.35
CA ILE A 303 3.83 -14.75 -0.98
C ILE A 303 2.48 -14.82 -1.69
N PHE A 304 1.43 -15.23 -0.98
CA PHE A 304 0.09 -15.29 -1.55
C PHE A 304 -0.38 -13.91 -2.00
N TYR A 305 -0.29 -12.89 -1.13
CA TYR A 305 -0.86 -11.57 -1.39
C TYR A 305 -0.07 -10.76 -2.42
N TYR A 306 1.25 -10.79 -2.41
CA TYR A 306 2.08 -9.99 -3.31
C TYR A 306 2.49 -10.72 -4.60
N VAL A 307 2.48 -12.06 -4.63
CA VAL A 307 2.92 -12.83 -5.80
C VAL A 307 1.76 -13.60 -6.42
N ILE A 308 1.21 -14.58 -5.71
CA ILE A 308 0.27 -15.56 -6.28
C ILE A 308 -1.07 -14.91 -6.67
N TYR A 309 -1.65 -14.11 -5.78
CA TYR A 309 -2.97 -13.52 -5.96
C TYR A 309 -3.01 -12.49 -7.10
N PRO A 310 -2.05 -11.55 -7.23
CA PRO A 310 -1.90 -10.68 -8.39
C PRO A 310 -1.82 -11.44 -9.72
N ILE A 311 -1.04 -12.52 -9.79
CA ILE A 311 -0.91 -13.35 -11.01
C ILE A 311 -2.25 -14.00 -11.36
N LYS A 312 -2.94 -14.60 -10.38
CA LYS A 312 -4.25 -15.23 -10.58
C LYS A 312 -5.29 -14.22 -11.07
N LEU A 313 -5.32 -13.03 -10.46
CA LEU A 313 -6.30 -11.99 -10.78
C LEU A 313 -6.05 -11.40 -12.19
N LYS A 314 -4.78 -11.17 -12.54
CA LYS A 314 -4.40 -10.74 -13.89
C LYS A 314 -4.84 -11.74 -14.96
N ARG A 315 -4.53 -13.03 -14.78
CA ARG A 315 -4.92 -14.11 -15.70
C ARG A 315 -6.43 -14.19 -15.88
N LYS A 316 -7.19 -14.12 -14.78
CA LYS A 316 -8.66 -14.14 -14.82
C LYS A 316 -9.22 -12.94 -15.60
N ASN A 317 -8.63 -11.76 -15.42
CA ASN A 317 -9.07 -10.55 -16.13
C ASN A 317 -8.75 -10.61 -17.63
N GLU A 318 -7.57 -11.13 -18.00
CA GLU A 318 -7.19 -11.36 -19.40
C GLU A 318 -8.09 -12.37 -20.09
N GLN A 319 -8.50 -13.45 -19.41
CA GLN A 319 -9.46 -14.42 -19.94
C GLN A 319 -10.81 -13.76 -20.22
N ARG A 320 -11.35 -13.01 -19.26
CA ARG A 320 -12.62 -12.31 -19.42
C ARG A 320 -12.62 -11.31 -20.58
N LEU A 321 -11.50 -10.64 -20.82
CA LEU A 321 -11.35 -9.72 -21.95
C LEU A 321 -11.27 -10.42 -23.31
N ARG A 322 -10.86 -11.70 -23.35
CA ARG A 322 -10.87 -12.50 -24.59
C ARG A 322 -12.24 -13.09 -24.91
N GLU A 323 -13.11 -13.21 -23.92
CA GLU A 323 -14.48 -13.73 -24.07
C GLU A 323 -15.50 -12.66 -24.50
N LEU A 324 -15.13 -11.38 -24.45
CA LEU A 324 -15.94 -10.22 -24.87
C LEU A 324 -15.65 -9.81 -26.31
#